data_AF-A0A8C5IWE0-F1
#
_entry.id   AF-A0A8C5IWE0-F1
#
_cell.length_a   1.000
_cell.length_b   1.000
_cell.length_c   1.000
_cell.angle_alpha   90.00
_cell.angle_beta   90.00
_cell.angle_gamma   90.00
#
_symmetry.space_group_name_H-M   'P 1'
#
loop_
_entity.id
_entity.type
_entity.pdbx_description
1 polymer ?
#
loop_
_entity_poly.entity_id
_entity_poly.type
_entity_poly.pdbx_seq_one_letter_code
_entity_poly.pdbx_strand_id
1 'polypeptide(L)'
;MSDEKPPQLVDYFVVAGLAEGSRALEEEQQPRPARPGEPITDVAVIIRSQGEEVPQGFTCIETSTSGHPVDLNAGLLNNPQMFLCYKRGRDKPPLIELGVHYEGKDRPKPGCQLLDTTPYSRSANLAAGSPGHQRTFLTFRRAAEPPGHHTLGVTDICLVMPSKGESTPHTFCRVDKNLNTSMWGPALFLCYKIAVAKDNTLVYEAGLLSRYPEQDSESFPLPESVPVFCLPMGATIESWPVGTKYPLPVFSTFVLTGASGDKVYGAAIQFHEAFPRERLSEAQALRLGLLSVVDRRPVPGRSLHTRKSICVLSHWPFFDVFRKFLMFIYRYSISGPHVLPLETHISHFMHNVPFPSPQRPRILVQMSPYDSLLLCRPVSSPLPLR
;
A
#
# COMPACT_ATOMS: atom_id res chain seq x y z
N MET A 1 -11.94 -44.88 32.25
CA MET A 1 -11.30 -44.64 30.95
C MET A 1 -12.01 -43.44 30.36
N SER A 2 -11.38 -42.28 30.40
CA SER A 2 -11.95 -41.05 29.84
C SER A 2 -12.12 -41.24 28.34
N ASP A 3 -13.32 -41.01 27.81
CA ASP A 3 -13.59 -40.83 26.39
C ASP A 3 -12.88 -39.55 25.91
N GLU A 4 -11.55 -39.60 25.77
CA GLU A 4 -10.82 -38.54 25.09
C GLU A 4 -11.14 -38.61 23.60
N LYS A 5 -11.94 -37.63 23.13
CA LYS A 5 -12.15 -37.40 21.71
C LYS A 5 -10.79 -37.30 21.01
N PRO A 6 -10.61 -37.92 19.83
CA PRO A 6 -9.36 -37.80 19.09
C PRO A 6 -9.05 -36.31 18.82
N PRO A 7 -7.77 -35.91 18.84
CA PRO A 7 -7.38 -34.51 18.63
C PRO A 7 -7.88 -34.02 17.28
N GLN A 8 -8.46 -32.82 17.25
CA GLN A 8 -8.96 -32.21 16.03
C GLN A 8 -7.84 -31.46 15.30
N LEU A 9 -7.92 -31.42 13.96
CA LEU A 9 -6.94 -30.72 13.13
C LEU A 9 -7.11 -29.20 13.18
N VAL A 10 -8.35 -28.72 13.20
CA VAL A 10 -8.73 -27.30 13.17
C VAL A 10 -9.89 -27.11 14.14
N ASP A 11 -9.79 -26.08 14.97
CA ASP A 11 -10.78 -25.74 15.99
C ASP A 11 -11.81 -24.75 15.45
N TYR A 12 -11.36 -23.74 14.68
CA TYR A 12 -12.23 -22.75 14.06
C TYR A 12 -11.87 -22.48 12.61
N PHE A 13 -12.89 -22.27 11.79
CA PHE A 13 -12.83 -21.57 10.52
C PHE A 13 -13.54 -20.22 10.68
N VAL A 14 -12.88 -19.12 10.37
CA VAL A 14 -13.42 -17.77 10.52
C VAL A 14 -13.30 -16.97 9.24
N VAL A 15 -14.25 -16.07 9.05
CA VAL A 15 -14.25 -15.06 8.00
C VAL A 15 -14.17 -13.69 8.67
N ALA A 16 -13.15 -12.93 8.36
CA ALA A 16 -12.92 -11.58 8.87
C ALA A 16 -12.99 -10.55 7.73
N GLY A 17 -13.41 -9.33 8.05
CA GLY A 17 -13.58 -8.25 7.08
C GLY A 17 -14.29 -7.04 7.67
N LEU A 18 -14.96 -6.27 6.82
CA LEU A 18 -15.73 -5.09 7.23
C LEU A 18 -17.11 -5.50 7.76
N ALA A 19 -17.29 -5.50 9.09
CA ALA A 19 -18.55 -5.81 9.75
C ALA A 19 -19.47 -4.59 9.84
N GLU A 20 -20.78 -4.79 10.07
CA GLU A 20 -21.76 -3.69 10.12
C GLU A 20 -21.52 -2.67 11.25
N GLY A 21 -20.77 -3.05 12.30
CA GLY A 21 -20.38 -2.17 13.41
C GLY A 21 -18.91 -1.72 13.41
N SER A 22 -18.14 -2.02 12.35
CA SER A 22 -16.71 -1.68 12.28
C SER A 22 -16.48 -0.17 12.32
N ARG A 23 -15.63 0.31 13.26
CA ARG A 23 -15.32 1.73 13.42
C ARG A 23 -14.29 2.21 12.39
N ALA A 24 -14.42 3.45 11.93
CA ALA A 24 -13.44 4.05 11.02
C ALA A 24 -12.17 4.42 11.78
N LEU A 25 -11.03 3.83 11.41
CA LEU A 25 -9.75 4.07 12.09
C LEU A 25 -9.14 5.44 11.76
N GLU A 26 -9.61 6.11 10.71
CA GLU A 26 -9.12 7.43 10.30
C GLU A 26 -9.80 8.60 11.05
N GLU A 27 -10.88 8.37 11.81
CA GLU A 27 -11.61 9.43 12.53
C GLU A 27 -11.05 9.73 13.94
N GLU A 28 -10.31 8.80 14.56
CA GLU A 28 -9.80 8.95 15.94
C GLU A 28 -8.39 9.57 16.06
N GLN A 29 -7.71 9.88 14.94
CA GLN A 29 -6.43 10.60 14.99
C GLN A 29 -6.65 12.12 14.98
N GLN A 30 -6.41 12.75 16.13
CA GLN A 30 -6.20 14.18 16.37
C GLN A 30 -5.58 14.93 15.17
N PRO A 31 -5.87 16.23 14.98
CA PRO A 31 -5.41 17.00 13.81
C PRO A 31 -3.88 17.07 13.78
N ARG A 32 -3.25 16.17 13.03
CA ARG A 32 -1.84 16.30 12.66
C ARG A 32 -1.70 17.43 11.64
N PRO A 33 -0.63 18.25 11.72
CA PRO A 33 -0.38 19.29 10.74
C PRO A 33 -0.11 18.66 9.37
N ALA A 34 -0.71 19.25 8.34
CA ALA A 34 -0.65 18.88 6.93
C ALA A 34 -1.04 17.43 6.60
N ARG A 35 -2.29 17.28 6.14
CA ARG A 35 -2.77 16.12 5.37
C ARG A 35 -1.68 15.64 4.40
N PRO A 36 -1.34 14.34 4.31
CA PRO A 36 -0.62 13.83 3.14
C PRO A 36 -1.53 14.08 1.94
N GLY A 37 -1.17 15.09 1.13
CA GLY A 37 -1.93 15.47 -0.05
C GLY A 37 -1.96 14.35 -1.09
N GLU A 38 -2.78 14.53 -2.12
CA GLU A 38 -2.68 13.75 -3.35
C GLU A 38 -1.22 13.65 -3.81
N PRO A 39 -0.77 12.54 -4.41
CA PRO A 39 0.60 12.43 -4.84
C PRO A 39 0.96 13.49 -5.87
N ILE A 40 2.25 13.80 -5.99
CA ILE A 40 2.74 14.74 -6.99
C ILE A 40 2.74 14.04 -8.34
N THR A 41 1.95 14.58 -9.26
CA THR A 41 1.80 14.07 -10.63
C THR A 41 2.66 14.84 -11.59
N ASP A 42 2.90 16.14 -11.40
CA ASP A 42 3.66 16.93 -12.36
C ASP A 42 4.64 17.86 -11.67
N VAL A 43 5.75 18.14 -12.35
CA VAL A 43 6.74 19.16 -11.97
C VAL A 43 6.97 20.07 -13.17
N ALA A 44 7.21 21.35 -12.90
CA ALA A 44 7.47 22.36 -13.91
C ALA A 44 8.51 23.36 -13.40
N VAL A 45 9.20 24.02 -14.31
CA VAL A 45 10.07 25.16 -13.99
C VAL A 45 9.49 26.39 -14.67
N ILE A 46 9.44 27.50 -13.93
CA ILE A 46 8.98 28.79 -14.45
C ILE A 46 10.08 29.85 -14.35
N ILE A 47 10.04 30.84 -15.22
CA ILE A 47 10.97 31.97 -15.27
C ILE A 47 10.23 33.27 -14.96
N ARG A 48 10.18 33.67 -13.68
CA ARG A 48 9.42 34.86 -13.25
C ARG A 48 9.97 36.17 -13.82
N SER A 49 11.29 36.26 -13.94
CA SER A 49 11.95 37.41 -14.59
C SER A 49 11.51 37.65 -16.04
N GLN A 50 10.87 36.67 -16.69
CA GLN A 50 10.34 36.77 -18.05
C GLN A 50 8.81 36.84 -18.10
N GLY A 51 8.17 37.11 -16.97
CA GLY A 51 6.71 37.25 -16.86
C GLY A 51 5.94 35.94 -16.85
N GLU A 52 6.60 34.80 -16.61
CA GLU A 52 5.90 33.51 -16.45
C GLU A 52 5.20 33.42 -15.08
N GLU A 53 3.94 32.98 -15.10
CA GLU A 53 3.14 32.78 -13.89
C GLU A 53 3.10 31.29 -13.48
N VAL A 54 2.63 31.02 -12.27
CA VAL A 54 2.45 29.64 -11.79
C VAL A 54 1.28 29.00 -12.56
N PRO A 55 1.46 27.87 -13.25
CA PRO A 55 0.39 27.23 -14.01
C PRO A 55 -0.80 26.82 -13.13
N GLN A 56 -2.00 26.74 -13.71
CA GLN A 56 -3.21 26.38 -12.97
C GLN A 56 -3.04 25.03 -12.24
N GLY A 57 -3.32 25.03 -10.94
CA GLY A 57 -3.22 23.84 -10.08
C GLY A 57 -1.81 23.49 -9.62
N PHE A 58 -0.79 24.25 -10.01
CA PHE A 58 0.58 24.07 -9.51
C PHE A 58 0.82 24.91 -8.25
N THR A 59 1.73 24.43 -7.41
CA THR A 59 2.29 25.14 -6.27
C THR A 59 3.76 25.43 -6.55
N CYS A 60 4.17 26.69 -6.36
CA CYS A 60 5.55 27.14 -6.54
C CYS A 60 6.34 27.02 -5.23
N ILE A 61 7.58 26.53 -5.30
CA ILE A 61 8.52 26.50 -4.17
C ILE A 61 9.37 27.77 -4.24
N GLU A 62 9.02 28.76 -3.42
CA GLU A 62 9.72 30.05 -3.35
C GLU A 62 10.74 30.12 -2.21
N THR A 63 10.64 29.23 -1.24
CA THR A 63 11.49 29.22 -0.06
C THR A 63 12.03 27.82 0.26
N SER A 64 13.17 27.80 0.93
CA SER A 64 13.77 26.57 1.46
C SER A 64 13.02 26.09 2.70
N THR A 65 13.45 24.96 3.26
CA THR A 65 12.83 24.39 4.48
C THR A 65 12.88 25.30 5.71
N SER A 66 13.81 26.27 5.77
CA SER A 66 13.88 27.27 6.84
C SER A 66 13.32 28.64 6.47
N GLY A 67 12.70 28.77 5.29
CA GLY A 67 12.05 30.01 4.85
C GLY A 67 12.96 30.98 4.09
N HIS A 68 14.18 30.60 3.71
CA HIS A 68 15.05 31.45 2.90
C HIS A 68 14.60 31.46 1.44
N PRO A 69 14.65 32.61 0.74
CA PRO A 69 14.29 32.69 -0.68
C PRO A 69 15.11 31.72 -1.53
N VAL A 70 14.43 31.03 -2.45
CA VAL A 70 15.05 30.08 -3.37
C VAL A 70 14.88 30.57 -4.80
N ASP A 71 16.00 30.66 -5.51
CA ASP A 71 16.07 30.82 -6.96
C ASP A 71 17.03 29.75 -7.48
N LEU A 72 16.55 28.94 -8.42
CA LEU A 72 17.30 27.82 -8.99
C LEU A 72 18.54 28.28 -9.78
N ASN A 73 18.60 29.56 -10.17
CA ASN A 73 19.70 30.13 -10.94
C ASN A 73 20.33 31.36 -10.23
N ALA A 74 20.29 31.39 -8.90
CA ALA A 74 20.86 32.49 -8.12
C ALA A 74 22.38 32.62 -8.30
N GLY A 75 22.90 33.85 -8.44
CA GLY A 75 24.35 34.10 -8.33
C GLY A 75 24.83 35.33 -9.12
N LEU A 76 24.29 35.56 -10.32
CA LEU A 76 24.58 36.75 -11.12
C LEU A 76 23.31 37.61 -11.27
N LEU A 77 23.47 38.94 -11.28
CA LEU A 77 22.37 39.90 -11.38
C LEU A 77 21.50 39.71 -12.64
N ASN A 78 22.08 39.23 -13.73
CA ASN A 78 21.40 39.04 -15.01
C ASN A 78 20.88 37.61 -15.22
N ASN A 79 21.01 36.72 -14.24
CA ASN A 79 20.49 35.37 -14.38
C ASN A 79 18.95 35.40 -14.37
N PRO A 80 18.29 34.56 -15.17
CA PRO A 80 16.85 34.42 -15.12
C PRO A 80 16.42 33.87 -13.75
N GLN A 81 15.44 34.49 -13.13
CA GLN A 81 14.88 34.01 -11.86
C GLN A 81 14.00 32.78 -12.10
N MET A 82 14.48 31.61 -11.68
CA MET A 82 13.87 30.31 -12.00
C MET A 82 13.35 29.62 -10.75
N PHE A 83 12.15 29.04 -10.84
CA PHE A 83 11.48 28.41 -9.69
C PHE A 83 10.92 27.04 -10.04
N LEU A 84 10.98 26.11 -9.09
CA LEU A 84 10.38 24.79 -9.19
C LEU A 84 8.91 24.85 -8.76
N CYS A 85 8.03 24.35 -9.61
CA CYS A 85 6.61 24.17 -9.35
C CYS A 85 6.26 22.68 -9.39
N TYR A 86 5.24 22.29 -8.63
CA TYR A 86 4.70 20.93 -8.69
C TYR A 86 3.17 20.96 -8.64
N LYS A 87 2.53 19.93 -9.19
CA LYS A 87 1.08 19.73 -9.11
C LYS A 87 0.79 18.41 -8.40
N ARG A 88 -0.15 18.46 -7.48
CA ARG A 88 -0.73 17.27 -6.84
C ARG A 88 -2.00 16.87 -7.59
N GLY A 89 -2.22 15.56 -7.69
CA GLY A 89 -3.34 15.05 -8.45
C GLY A 89 -3.47 13.54 -8.40
N ARG A 90 -4.57 13.05 -8.95
CA ARG A 90 -4.85 11.63 -9.19
C ARG A 90 -5.30 11.38 -10.63
N ASP A 91 -5.19 12.39 -11.49
CA ASP A 91 -5.51 12.38 -12.91
C ASP A 91 -4.49 11.59 -13.73
N LYS A 92 -3.27 11.42 -13.21
CA LYS A 92 -2.15 10.70 -13.85
C LYS A 92 -1.44 9.82 -12.83
N PRO A 93 -0.67 8.81 -13.27
CA PRO A 93 0.18 8.05 -12.36
C PRO A 93 1.18 8.98 -11.63
N PRO A 94 1.48 8.72 -10.36
CA PRO A 94 2.35 9.59 -9.58
C PRO A 94 3.78 9.60 -10.12
N LEU A 95 4.51 10.67 -9.84
CA LEU A 95 5.96 10.67 -9.99
C LEU A 95 6.55 9.73 -8.94
N ILE A 96 7.57 8.95 -9.33
CA ILE A 96 8.23 7.96 -8.46
C ILE A 96 9.72 8.24 -8.28
N GLU A 97 10.28 9.11 -9.11
CA GLU A 97 11.66 9.57 -9.01
C GLU A 97 11.75 11.00 -9.50
N LEU A 98 12.52 11.82 -8.80
CA LEU A 98 12.98 13.12 -9.25
C LEU A 98 14.52 13.12 -9.26
N GLY A 99 15.09 13.86 -10.19
CA GLY A 99 16.53 13.92 -10.37
C GLY A 99 16.99 15.18 -11.09
N VAL A 100 18.31 15.31 -11.21
CA VAL A 100 18.99 16.37 -11.95
C VAL A 100 19.92 15.71 -12.96
N HIS A 101 19.96 16.25 -14.17
CA HIS A 101 20.79 15.78 -15.26
C HIS A 101 21.71 16.89 -15.75
N TYR A 102 23.02 16.63 -15.72
CA TYR A 102 24.05 17.48 -16.31
C TYR A 102 24.38 16.95 -17.70
N GLU A 103 23.91 17.65 -18.72
CA GLU A 103 24.09 17.26 -20.10
C GLU A 103 25.59 17.25 -20.47
N GLY A 104 26.03 16.16 -21.12
CA GLY A 104 27.43 15.94 -21.49
C GLY A 104 28.28 15.25 -20.42
N LYS A 105 27.87 15.27 -19.15
CA LYS A 105 28.54 14.54 -18.06
C LYS A 105 27.82 13.25 -17.69
N ASP A 106 26.49 13.32 -17.63
CA ASP A 106 25.65 12.21 -17.22
C ASP A 106 25.13 11.42 -18.43
N ARG A 107 24.94 10.11 -18.25
CA ARG A 107 24.16 9.31 -19.19
C ARG A 107 22.66 9.49 -18.88
N PRO A 108 21.78 9.61 -19.88
CA PRO A 108 20.35 9.60 -19.67
C PRO A 108 19.93 8.33 -18.93
N LYS A 109 19.17 8.46 -17.84
CA LYS A 109 18.62 7.32 -17.12
C LYS A 109 17.44 6.73 -17.90
N PRO A 110 17.40 5.41 -18.18
CA PRO A 110 16.27 4.79 -18.85
C PRO A 110 14.95 5.04 -18.12
N GLY A 111 13.92 5.44 -18.85
CA GLY A 111 12.58 5.68 -18.30
C GLY A 111 12.41 7.02 -17.56
N CYS A 112 13.47 7.82 -17.39
CA CYS A 112 13.34 9.20 -16.90
C CYS A 112 13.09 10.16 -18.07
N GLN A 113 12.14 11.07 -17.88
CA GLN A 113 11.84 12.16 -18.80
C GLN A 113 12.63 13.41 -18.39
N LEU A 114 13.09 14.16 -19.39
CA LEU A 114 13.80 15.43 -19.21
C LEU A 114 12.78 16.57 -19.19
N LEU A 115 12.89 17.46 -18.22
CA LEU A 115 12.16 18.72 -18.22
C LEU A 115 13.03 19.77 -18.90
N ASP A 116 12.94 19.86 -20.22
CA ASP A 116 13.73 20.73 -21.08
C ASP A 116 13.05 22.07 -21.40
N THR A 117 11.72 22.14 -21.29
CA THR A 117 10.94 23.37 -21.50
C THR A 117 10.08 23.79 -20.31
N THR A 118 9.91 25.11 -20.14
CA THR A 118 8.90 25.70 -19.26
C THR A 118 7.50 25.49 -19.84
N PRO A 119 6.42 25.63 -19.03
CA PRO A 119 5.04 25.62 -19.53
C PRO A 119 4.75 26.66 -20.62
N TYR A 120 5.63 27.66 -20.79
CA TYR A 120 5.54 28.73 -21.79
C TYR A 120 6.51 28.52 -22.96
N SER A 121 6.97 27.27 -23.17
CA SER A 121 7.85 26.86 -24.27
C SER A 121 9.22 27.55 -24.30
N ARG A 122 9.72 27.98 -23.13
CA ARG A 122 11.09 28.49 -22.97
C ARG A 122 12.01 27.40 -22.48
N SER A 123 13.32 27.58 -22.58
CA SER A 123 14.28 26.60 -22.05
C SER A 123 14.21 26.52 -20.52
N ALA A 124 14.08 25.31 -19.98
CA ALA A 124 14.15 25.02 -18.54
C ALA A 124 15.58 24.72 -18.06
N ASN A 125 16.61 25.10 -18.84
CA ASN A 125 18.01 24.95 -18.45
C ASN A 125 18.34 25.83 -17.23
N LEU A 126 18.72 25.19 -16.13
CA LEU A 126 19.06 25.84 -14.87
C LEU A 126 20.47 26.46 -14.85
N ALA A 127 21.30 26.19 -15.86
CA ALA A 127 22.65 26.71 -15.89
C ALA A 127 22.68 28.22 -16.15
N ALA A 128 23.55 28.94 -15.42
CA ALA A 128 23.91 30.32 -15.73
C ALA A 128 24.53 30.36 -17.13
N GLY A 129 24.02 31.23 -18.01
CA GLY A 129 24.24 31.25 -19.46
C GLY A 129 25.65 31.56 -19.98
N SER A 130 26.69 31.22 -19.21
CA SER A 130 28.09 31.36 -19.60
C SER A 130 28.48 30.31 -20.66
N PRO A 131 29.17 30.69 -21.75
CA PRO A 131 29.67 29.75 -22.75
C PRO A 131 30.52 28.65 -22.10
N GLY A 132 30.23 27.39 -22.39
CA GLY A 132 30.97 26.22 -21.87
C GLY A 132 30.45 25.64 -20.53
N HIS A 133 29.42 26.22 -19.91
CA HIS A 133 28.77 25.59 -18.76
C HIS A 133 27.89 24.42 -19.18
N GLN A 134 27.96 23.33 -18.41
CA GLN A 134 27.15 22.13 -18.63
C GLN A 134 25.67 22.48 -18.42
N ARG A 135 24.85 22.18 -19.42
CA ARG A 135 23.40 22.41 -19.34
C ARG A 135 22.82 21.50 -18.25
N THR A 136 21.96 22.07 -17.41
CA THR A 136 21.43 21.42 -16.21
C THR A 136 19.92 21.40 -16.29
N PHE A 137 19.33 20.22 -16.18
CA PHE A 137 17.88 20.02 -16.27
C PHE A 137 17.36 19.18 -15.13
N LEU A 138 16.09 19.38 -14.78
CA LEU A 138 15.36 18.45 -13.94
C LEU A 138 14.94 17.23 -14.76
N THR A 139 14.89 16.09 -14.09
CA THR A 139 14.36 14.85 -14.65
C THR A 139 13.34 14.26 -13.70
N PHE A 140 12.34 13.58 -14.24
CA PHE A 140 11.36 12.86 -13.45
C PHE A 140 11.05 11.50 -14.07
N ARG A 141 10.62 10.55 -13.24
CA ARG A 141 10.08 9.27 -13.70
C ARG A 141 8.68 9.10 -13.16
N ARG A 142 7.77 8.70 -14.03
CA ARG A 142 6.37 8.43 -13.71
C ARG A 142 6.17 6.93 -13.46
N ALA A 143 5.25 6.58 -12.56
CA ALA A 143 4.81 5.20 -12.41
C ALA A 143 4.26 4.67 -13.74
N ALA A 144 4.50 3.38 -14.03
CA ALA A 144 3.93 2.73 -15.20
C ALA A 144 2.40 2.56 -15.06
N GLU A 145 1.71 2.57 -16.19
CA GLU A 145 0.29 2.19 -16.27
C GLU A 145 0.15 0.70 -16.62
N PRO A 146 -0.84 -0.03 -16.07
CA PRO A 146 -1.80 0.43 -15.05
C PRO A 146 -1.15 0.54 -13.65
N PRO A 147 -1.60 1.48 -12.80
CA PRO A 147 -1.06 1.60 -11.45
C PRO A 147 -1.29 0.30 -10.67
N GLY A 148 -0.23 -0.17 -10.01
CA GLY A 148 -0.32 -1.29 -9.08
C GLY A 148 -1.04 -0.89 -7.78
N HIS A 149 -1.51 -1.87 -7.03
CA HIS A 149 -2.02 -1.67 -5.67
C HIS A 149 -0.96 -0.96 -4.82
N HIS A 150 -1.33 0.11 -4.11
CA HIS A 150 -0.43 0.87 -3.25
C HIS A 150 0.80 1.44 -3.99
N THR A 151 0.56 2.09 -5.14
CA THR A 151 1.64 2.71 -5.93
C THR A 151 2.41 3.72 -5.06
N LEU A 152 3.71 3.47 -4.89
CA LEU A 152 4.60 4.45 -4.27
C LEU A 152 4.65 5.69 -5.16
N GLY A 153 4.59 6.86 -4.54
CA GLY A 153 4.63 8.14 -5.23
C GLY A 153 5.35 9.19 -4.42
N VAL A 154 5.89 10.18 -5.12
CA VAL A 154 6.42 11.39 -4.52
C VAL A 154 5.24 12.13 -3.88
N THR A 155 5.24 12.31 -2.56
CA THR A 155 4.16 13.04 -1.85
C THR A 155 4.53 14.49 -1.58
N ASP A 156 5.83 14.74 -1.41
CA ASP A 156 6.37 16.03 -1.00
C ASP A 156 7.70 16.31 -1.69
N ILE A 157 7.91 17.58 -2.00
CA ILE A 157 9.15 18.14 -2.55
C ILE A 157 9.53 19.34 -1.71
N CYS A 158 10.81 19.45 -1.35
CA CYS A 158 11.38 20.63 -0.75
C CYS A 158 12.80 20.89 -1.27
N LEU A 159 13.29 22.09 -1.06
CA LEU A 159 14.63 22.50 -1.44
C LEU A 159 15.43 22.84 -0.18
N VAL A 160 16.69 22.40 -0.14
CA VAL A 160 17.58 22.64 1.00
C VAL A 160 18.85 23.37 0.57
N MET A 161 19.29 24.31 1.40
CA MET A 161 20.50 25.12 1.26
C MET A 161 21.47 24.83 2.41
N PRO A 162 22.46 23.94 2.21
CA PRO A 162 23.42 23.59 3.25
C PRO A 162 24.24 24.78 3.78
N SER A 163 24.46 25.81 2.96
CA SER A 163 25.14 27.05 3.37
C SER A 163 24.38 27.84 4.45
N LYS A 164 23.10 27.54 4.67
CA LYS A 164 22.24 28.10 5.72
C LYS A 164 22.07 27.15 6.92
N GLY A 165 22.87 26.09 7.00
CA GLY A 165 22.79 25.09 8.07
C GLY A 165 21.67 24.07 7.89
N GLU A 166 21.03 24.03 6.72
CA GLU A 166 19.94 23.09 6.43
C GLU A 166 20.47 21.68 6.13
N SER A 167 19.74 20.67 6.58
CA SER A 167 20.01 19.26 6.30
C SER A 167 18.79 18.60 5.64
N THR A 168 19.00 17.44 5.02
CA THR A 168 17.91 16.66 4.43
C THR A 168 16.86 16.33 5.50
N PRO A 169 15.58 16.68 5.31
CA PRO A 169 14.53 16.39 6.30
C PRO A 169 14.37 14.88 6.55
N HIS A 170 13.90 14.53 7.75
CA HIS A 170 13.64 13.14 8.13
C HIS A 170 12.64 12.49 7.14
N THR A 171 12.92 11.27 6.68
CA THR A 171 12.19 10.52 5.62
C THR A 171 12.31 11.04 4.18
N PHE A 172 13.04 12.12 3.91
CA PHE A 172 13.24 12.62 2.55
C PHE A 172 14.52 12.02 1.93
N CYS A 173 14.45 11.75 0.63
CA CYS A 173 15.62 11.45 -0.19
C CYS A 173 16.16 12.75 -0.80
N ARG A 174 17.46 13.00 -0.66
CA ARG A 174 18.15 14.12 -1.34
C ARG A 174 18.71 13.65 -2.68
N VAL A 175 18.46 14.41 -3.74
CA VAL A 175 19.17 14.26 -5.00
C VAL A 175 20.58 14.83 -4.83
N ASP A 176 21.60 13.98 -5.00
CA ASP A 176 23.00 14.35 -4.75
C ASP A 176 23.63 15.12 -5.92
N LYS A 177 22.95 16.19 -6.35
CA LYS A 177 23.36 17.10 -7.42
C LYS A 177 22.87 18.51 -7.09
N ASN A 178 23.76 19.49 -7.27
CA ASN A 178 23.45 20.89 -7.05
C ASN A 178 22.57 21.42 -8.20
N LEU A 179 21.41 21.96 -7.87
CA LEU A 179 20.50 22.60 -8.83
C LEU A 179 21.05 23.92 -9.34
N ASN A 180 21.70 24.69 -8.46
CA ASN A 180 22.26 25.98 -8.81
C ASN A 180 23.72 25.82 -9.22
N THR A 181 23.97 25.80 -10.53
CA THR A 181 25.33 25.65 -11.07
C THR A 181 26.04 27.00 -11.28
N SER A 182 25.51 28.10 -10.75
CA SER A 182 26.19 29.39 -10.79
C SER A 182 27.45 29.38 -9.92
N MET A 183 28.53 29.99 -10.43
CA MET A 183 29.82 30.06 -9.72
C MET A 183 29.73 30.74 -8.34
N TRP A 184 28.83 31.71 -8.19
CA TRP A 184 28.63 32.51 -6.97
C TRP A 184 27.29 32.24 -6.28
N GLY A 185 26.57 31.22 -6.73
CA GLY A 185 25.27 30.84 -6.18
C GLY A 185 25.40 29.96 -4.94
N PRO A 186 24.45 30.05 -3.97
CA PRO A 186 24.40 29.05 -2.91
C PRO A 186 24.08 27.68 -3.50
N ALA A 187 24.74 26.65 -2.97
CA ALA A 187 24.40 25.28 -3.32
C ALA A 187 22.97 24.95 -2.86
N LEU A 188 22.17 24.41 -3.78
CA LEU A 188 20.75 24.15 -3.59
C LEU A 188 20.45 22.71 -4.01
N PHE A 189 19.82 21.94 -3.13
CA PHE A 189 19.57 20.52 -3.37
C PHE A 189 18.07 20.20 -3.33
N LEU A 190 17.65 19.35 -4.27
CA LEU A 190 16.30 18.82 -4.34
C LEU A 190 16.13 17.68 -3.34
N CYS A 191 15.12 17.78 -2.49
CA CYS A 191 14.72 16.71 -1.57
C CYS A 191 13.27 16.33 -1.87
N TYR A 192 12.97 15.04 -1.84
CA TYR A 192 11.60 14.56 -2.02
C TYR A 192 11.31 13.33 -1.17
N LYS A 193 10.04 13.17 -0.79
CA LYS A 193 9.56 12.05 0.02
C LYS A 193 8.79 11.08 -0.87
N ILE A 194 9.17 9.80 -0.84
CA ILE A 194 8.37 8.72 -1.42
C ILE A 194 7.57 8.08 -0.28
N ALA A 195 6.26 7.98 -0.49
CA ALA A 195 5.39 7.17 0.36
C ALA A 195 4.38 6.44 -0.52
N VAL A 196 3.62 5.52 0.07
CA VAL A 196 2.43 5.00 -0.60
C VAL A 196 1.53 6.20 -0.88
N ALA A 197 1.28 6.50 -2.17
CA ALA A 197 0.29 7.49 -2.54
C ALA A 197 -1.02 6.99 -1.94
N LYS A 198 -1.52 7.63 -0.86
CA LYS A 198 -2.70 7.12 -0.15
C LYS A 198 -3.82 6.93 -1.17
N ASP A 199 -4.15 5.66 -1.38
CA ASP A 199 -5.15 5.24 -2.34
C ASP A 199 -6.51 5.86 -1.96
N ASN A 200 -7.45 5.85 -2.90
CA ASN A 200 -8.86 6.08 -2.60
C ASN A 200 -9.36 4.94 -1.71
N THR A 201 -8.99 4.97 -0.43
CA THR A 201 -9.17 3.88 0.52
C THR A 201 -9.69 4.42 1.85
N LEU A 202 -10.68 3.73 2.40
CA LEU A 202 -11.20 3.92 3.74
C LEU A 202 -10.77 2.73 4.58
N VAL A 203 -10.32 2.98 5.81
CA VAL A 203 -9.80 1.95 6.72
C VAL A 203 -10.67 1.86 7.97
N TYR A 204 -11.05 0.64 8.33
CA TYR A 204 -11.91 0.32 9.44
C TYR A 204 -11.29 -0.78 10.31
N GLU A 205 -11.79 -0.89 11.54
CA GLU A 205 -11.52 -2.03 12.40
C GLU A 205 -11.99 -3.32 11.72
N ALA A 206 -11.12 -4.33 11.71
CA ALA A 206 -11.48 -5.65 11.21
C ALA A 206 -12.45 -6.31 12.19
N GLY A 207 -13.59 -6.77 11.66
CA GLY A 207 -14.61 -7.49 12.41
C GLY A 207 -14.71 -8.95 11.99
N LEU A 208 -15.28 -9.77 12.87
CA LEU A 208 -15.68 -11.14 12.55
C LEU A 208 -16.99 -11.11 11.76
N LEU A 209 -16.97 -11.64 10.54
CA LEU A 209 -18.15 -11.72 9.66
C LEU A 209 -18.92 -13.01 9.86
N SER A 210 -18.19 -14.13 9.96
CA SER A 210 -18.76 -15.43 10.27
C SER A 210 -17.71 -16.36 10.86
N ARG A 211 -18.17 -17.43 11.49
CA ARG A 211 -17.33 -18.44 12.15
C ARG A 211 -18.00 -19.80 12.08
N TYR A 212 -17.18 -20.83 12.14
CA TYR A 212 -17.59 -22.21 12.30
C TYR A 212 -16.57 -22.93 13.20
N PRO A 213 -16.99 -23.63 14.27
CA PRO A 213 -18.36 -23.75 14.76
C PRO A 213 -18.96 -22.40 15.26
N GLU A 214 -20.29 -22.32 15.31
CA GLU A 214 -21.00 -21.11 15.76
C GLU A 214 -20.81 -20.82 17.25
N GLN A 215 -20.62 -21.86 18.06
CA GLN A 215 -20.46 -21.78 19.51
C GLN A 215 -19.02 -22.05 19.91
N ASP A 216 -18.59 -21.43 21.00
CA ASP A 216 -17.25 -21.64 21.55
C ASP A 216 -17.12 -23.04 22.16
N SER A 217 -15.95 -23.64 22.00
CA SER A 217 -15.54 -24.75 22.84
C SER A 217 -15.16 -24.23 24.23
N GLU A 218 -15.62 -24.88 25.29
CA GLU A 218 -15.25 -24.53 26.67
C GLU A 218 -13.74 -24.57 26.89
N SER A 219 -13.05 -25.52 26.25
CA SER A 219 -11.59 -25.67 26.34
C SER A 219 -10.82 -24.70 25.43
N PHE A 220 -11.49 -24.08 24.47
CA PHE A 220 -10.86 -23.30 23.42
C PHE A 220 -11.79 -22.21 22.89
N PRO A 221 -12.08 -21.16 23.68
CA PRO A 221 -12.91 -20.06 23.23
C PRO A 221 -12.24 -19.28 22.10
N LEU A 222 -13.03 -18.76 21.14
CA LEU A 222 -12.50 -18.00 20.02
C LEU A 222 -12.00 -16.63 20.50
N PRO A 223 -10.70 -16.29 20.36
CA PRO A 223 -10.22 -14.99 20.83
C PRO A 223 -10.80 -13.82 20.01
N GLU A 224 -11.30 -12.79 20.69
CA GLU A 224 -11.90 -11.60 20.05
C GLU A 224 -10.93 -10.85 19.13
N SER A 225 -9.62 -10.98 19.38
CA SER A 225 -8.57 -10.31 18.60
C SER A 225 -8.32 -10.94 17.23
N VAL A 226 -8.84 -12.14 16.95
CA VAL A 226 -8.58 -12.90 15.71
C VAL A 226 -8.79 -12.08 14.43
N PRO A 227 -9.85 -11.27 14.25
CA PRO A 227 -10.03 -10.45 13.06
C PRO A 227 -8.88 -9.48 12.80
N VAL A 228 -8.30 -8.89 13.86
CA VAL A 228 -7.14 -7.98 13.76
C VAL A 228 -5.91 -8.71 13.24
N PHE A 229 -5.70 -9.97 13.65
CA PHE A 229 -4.60 -10.78 13.12
C PHE A 229 -4.86 -11.27 11.69
N CYS A 230 -6.13 -11.48 11.32
CA CYS A 230 -6.52 -11.83 9.96
C CYS A 230 -6.33 -10.66 8.97
N LEU A 231 -6.48 -9.43 9.45
CA LEU A 231 -6.38 -8.17 8.70
C LEU A 231 -5.61 -7.12 9.53
N PRO A 232 -4.27 -7.23 9.64
CA PRO A 232 -3.47 -6.40 10.56
C PRO A 232 -3.47 -4.91 10.23
N MET A 233 -3.77 -4.55 8.98
CA MET A 233 -3.90 -3.16 8.53
C MET A 233 -5.35 -2.66 8.56
N GLY A 234 -6.25 -3.40 9.19
CA GLY A 234 -7.69 -3.14 9.20
C GLY A 234 -8.42 -3.68 7.96
N ALA A 235 -9.75 -3.63 8.02
CA ALA A 235 -10.60 -3.86 6.87
C ALA A 235 -10.64 -2.59 6.00
N THR A 236 -10.54 -2.75 4.68
CA THR A 236 -10.50 -1.61 3.75
C THR A 236 -11.70 -1.60 2.82
N ILE A 237 -12.13 -0.39 2.43
CA ILE A 237 -12.90 -0.16 1.21
C ILE A 237 -11.99 0.61 0.28
N GLU A 238 -11.73 0.07 -0.90
CA GLU A 238 -10.78 0.59 -1.88
C GLU A 238 -11.50 0.88 -3.20
N SER A 239 -11.16 2.01 -3.80
CA SER A 239 -11.68 2.42 -5.10
C SER A 239 -10.55 2.31 -6.12
N TRP A 240 -10.68 1.35 -7.03
CA TRP A 240 -9.65 1.00 -8.02
C TRP A 240 -10.01 1.57 -9.40
N PRO A 241 -9.05 2.19 -10.12
CA PRO A 241 -9.23 2.53 -11.52
C PRO A 241 -9.56 1.32 -12.40
N VAL A 242 -10.20 1.56 -13.55
CA VAL A 242 -10.35 0.55 -14.60
C VAL A 242 -8.97 0.07 -15.06
N GLY A 243 -8.83 -1.23 -15.27
CA GLY A 243 -7.57 -1.85 -15.70
C GLY A 243 -6.62 -2.21 -14.56
N THR A 244 -6.92 -1.88 -13.31
CA THR A 244 -6.17 -2.38 -12.16
C THR A 244 -6.22 -3.91 -12.12
N LYS A 245 -5.04 -4.54 -12.18
CA LYS A 245 -4.93 -6.01 -12.13
C LYS A 245 -5.39 -6.51 -10.76
N TYR A 246 -6.31 -7.46 -10.73
CA TYR A 246 -6.77 -8.07 -9.49
C TYR A 246 -5.59 -8.74 -8.75
N PRO A 247 -5.36 -8.42 -7.46
CA PRO A 247 -4.23 -8.95 -6.71
C PRO A 247 -4.48 -10.40 -6.29
N LEU A 248 -3.44 -11.23 -6.34
CA LEU A 248 -3.53 -12.61 -5.86
C LEU A 248 -3.73 -12.64 -4.33
N PRO A 249 -4.42 -13.67 -3.80
CA PRO A 249 -4.56 -13.83 -2.36
C PRO A 249 -3.22 -13.92 -1.64
N VAL A 250 -3.12 -13.26 -0.50
CA VAL A 250 -1.90 -13.23 0.32
C VAL A 250 -2.09 -14.16 1.52
N PHE A 251 -1.17 -15.12 1.69
CA PHE A 251 -1.17 -16.01 2.84
C PHE A 251 -0.37 -15.41 4.00
N SER A 252 -0.90 -15.52 5.20
CA SER A 252 -0.25 -15.06 6.44
C SER A 252 -0.50 -16.04 7.59
N THR A 253 0.42 -16.08 8.55
CA THR A 253 0.31 -16.88 9.76
C THR A 253 0.53 -16.01 10.99
N PHE A 254 -0.10 -16.36 12.10
CA PHE A 254 0.09 -15.70 13.38
C PHE A 254 -0.03 -16.72 14.52
N VAL A 255 0.46 -16.35 15.69
CA VAL A 255 0.37 -17.16 16.92
C VAL A 255 -0.17 -16.27 18.02
N LEU A 256 -1.26 -16.70 18.66
CA LEU A 256 -1.80 -16.07 19.86
C LEU A 256 -1.35 -16.89 21.06
N THR A 257 -0.89 -16.22 22.11
CA THR A 257 -0.52 -16.87 23.37
C THR A 257 -1.52 -16.45 24.43
N GLY A 258 -2.26 -17.43 24.98
CA GLY A 258 -3.17 -17.22 26.09
C GLY A 258 -2.44 -16.95 27.40
N ALA A 259 -3.16 -16.44 28.41
CA ALA A 259 -2.59 -16.16 29.73
C ALA A 259 -2.03 -17.42 30.43
N SER A 260 -2.55 -18.60 30.09
CA SER A 260 -2.07 -19.92 30.52
C SER A 260 -0.79 -20.38 29.83
N GLY A 261 -0.31 -19.66 28.81
CA GLY A 261 0.82 -20.04 27.98
C GLY A 261 0.46 -20.93 26.78
N ASP A 262 -0.83 -21.29 26.63
CA ASP A 262 -1.32 -22.06 25.49
C ASP A 262 -1.21 -21.25 24.20
N LYS A 263 -0.84 -21.93 23.10
CA LYS A 263 -0.63 -21.31 21.79
C LYS A 263 -1.74 -21.68 20.83
N VAL A 264 -2.29 -20.66 20.19
CA VAL A 264 -3.23 -20.78 19.07
C VAL A 264 -2.52 -20.41 17.79
N TYR A 265 -2.43 -21.35 16.85
CA TYR A 265 -1.83 -21.13 15.55
C TYR A 265 -2.91 -20.74 14.55
N GLY A 266 -2.79 -19.53 14.02
CA GLY A 266 -3.67 -19.00 12.99
C GLY A 266 -3.00 -19.03 11.62
N ALA A 267 -3.72 -19.51 10.61
CA ALA A 267 -3.35 -19.41 9.22
C ALA A 267 -4.48 -18.72 8.46
N ALA A 268 -4.17 -17.71 7.65
CA ALA A 268 -5.17 -16.91 6.96
C ALA A 268 -4.77 -16.64 5.52
N ILE A 269 -5.76 -16.46 4.65
CA ILE A 269 -5.56 -15.85 3.34
C ILE A 269 -6.42 -14.59 3.23
N GLN A 270 -5.81 -13.54 2.70
CA GLN A 270 -6.43 -12.24 2.48
C GLN A 270 -6.67 -12.07 0.98
N PHE A 271 -7.86 -11.60 0.61
CA PHE A 271 -8.26 -11.37 -0.76
C PHE A 271 -9.24 -10.20 -0.84
N HIS A 272 -9.54 -9.76 -2.05
CA HIS A 272 -10.48 -8.67 -2.30
C HIS A 272 -11.78 -9.20 -2.86
N GLU A 273 -12.87 -8.48 -2.64
CA GLU A 273 -14.15 -8.77 -3.27
C GLU A 273 -14.83 -7.46 -3.66
N ALA A 274 -15.78 -7.53 -4.59
CA ALA A 274 -16.53 -6.35 -4.99
C ALA A 274 -17.33 -5.80 -3.80
N PHE A 275 -17.22 -4.49 -3.57
CA PHE A 275 -17.99 -3.80 -2.54
C PHE A 275 -19.18 -3.05 -3.20
N PRO A 276 -20.42 -3.25 -2.72
CA PRO A 276 -21.60 -2.61 -3.30
C PRO A 276 -21.59 -1.11 -3.05
N ARG A 277 -21.80 -0.31 -4.11
CA ARG A 277 -21.71 1.15 -4.05
C ARG A 277 -22.82 1.76 -3.20
N GLU A 278 -23.94 1.07 -3.08
CA GLU A 278 -25.15 1.47 -2.36
C GLU A 278 -24.92 1.52 -0.84
N ARG A 279 -23.88 0.84 -0.35
CA ARG A 279 -23.48 0.87 1.08
C ARG A 279 -22.62 2.08 1.45
N LEU A 280 -22.24 2.92 0.49
CA LEU A 280 -21.43 4.11 0.76
C LEU A 280 -22.27 5.33 1.06
N SER A 281 -21.86 6.11 2.06
CA SER A 281 -22.33 7.49 2.22
C SER A 281 -21.72 8.42 1.16
N GLU A 282 -22.34 9.57 0.91
CA GLU A 282 -21.81 10.57 -0.02
C GLU A 282 -20.39 11.04 0.38
N ALA A 283 -20.15 11.22 1.69
CA ALA A 283 -18.84 11.60 2.22
C ALA A 283 -17.77 10.52 1.96
N GLN A 284 -18.14 9.25 2.09
CA GLN A 284 -17.26 8.12 1.76
C GLN A 284 -16.99 8.06 0.26
N ALA A 285 -18.02 8.23 -0.58
CA ALA A 285 -17.88 8.25 -2.03
C ALA A 285 -16.95 9.39 -2.51
N LEU A 286 -17.01 10.56 -1.87
CA LEU A 286 -16.10 11.68 -2.14
C LEU A 286 -14.65 11.33 -1.77
N ARG A 287 -14.41 10.75 -0.58
CA ARG A 287 -13.08 10.31 -0.13
C ARG A 287 -12.48 9.20 -1.01
N LEU A 288 -13.34 8.33 -1.53
CA LEU A 288 -13.00 7.26 -2.47
C LEU A 288 -12.83 7.76 -3.92
N GLY A 289 -12.91 9.06 -4.18
CA GLY A 289 -12.73 9.64 -5.50
C GLY A 289 -13.78 9.18 -6.52
N LEU A 290 -14.98 8.81 -6.04
CA LEU A 290 -16.12 8.41 -6.88
C LEU A 290 -16.99 9.62 -7.27
N LEU A 291 -16.81 10.76 -6.61
CA LEU A 291 -17.51 12.02 -6.86
C LEU A 291 -16.50 13.14 -7.06
N SER A 292 -16.79 14.06 -7.98
CA SER A 292 -16.03 15.31 -8.14
C SER A 292 -16.18 16.19 -6.90
N VAL A 293 -15.07 16.78 -6.43
CA VAL A 293 -15.07 17.68 -5.26
C VAL A 293 -15.84 18.97 -5.54
N VAL A 294 -15.80 19.46 -6.78
CA VAL A 294 -16.41 20.73 -7.17
C VAL A 294 -17.90 20.56 -7.45
N ASP A 295 -18.23 19.62 -8.34
CA ASP A 295 -19.58 19.48 -8.89
C ASP A 295 -20.37 18.29 -8.32
N ARG A 296 -19.77 17.48 -7.43
CA ARG A 296 -20.35 16.24 -6.87
C ARG A 296 -20.85 15.23 -7.91
N ARG A 297 -20.39 15.33 -9.16
CA ARG A 297 -20.75 14.41 -10.24
C ARG A 297 -20.00 13.08 -10.11
N PRO A 298 -20.63 11.93 -10.45
CA PRO A 298 -19.95 10.64 -10.50
C PRO A 298 -18.72 10.66 -11.39
N VAL A 299 -17.61 10.15 -10.88
CA VAL A 299 -16.39 9.90 -11.64
C VAL A 299 -16.47 8.48 -12.23
N PRO A 300 -16.55 8.33 -13.57
CA PRO A 300 -16.65 7.02 -14.20
C PRO A 300 -15.32 6.25 -14.13
N GLY A 301 -15.35 4.96 -14.49
CA GLY A 301 -14.14 4.17 -14.66
C GLY A 301 -13.45 3.76 -13.35
N ARG A 302 -14.23 3.52 -12.30
CA ARG A 302 -13.73 3.02 -11.02
C ARG A 302 -14.58 1.86 -10.51
N SER A 303 -13.95 0.92 -9.82
CA SER A 303 -14.59 -0.23 -9.17
C SER A 303 -14.30 -0.20 -7.67
N LEU A 304 -15.23 -0.71 -6.87
CA LEU A 304 -15.10 -0.73 -5.42
C LEU A 304 -14.81 -2.14 -4.94
N HIS A 305 -13.86 -2.24 -4.04
CA HIS A 305 -13.41 -3.51 -3.47
C HIS A 305 -13.29 -3.40 -1.96
N THR A 306 -13.54 -4.49 -1.26
CA THR A 306 -13.22 -4.60 0.16
C THR A 306 -12.30 -5.77 0.41
N ARG A 307 -11.46 -5.65 1.43
CA ARG A 307 -10.54 -6.72 1.82
C ARG A 307 -11.22 -7.66 2.83
N LYS A 308 -11.22 -8.95 2.50
CA LYS A 308 -11.67 -10.04 3.37
C LYS A 308 -10.54 -11.00 3.65
N SER A 309 -10.72 -11.77 4.72
CA SER A 309 -9.79 -12.81 5.11
C SER A 309 -10.57 -14.06 5.54
N ILE A 310 -10.14 -15.23 5.09
CA ILE A 310 -10.56 -16.50 5.68
C ILE A 310 -9.40 -17.10 6.46
N CYS A 311 -9.68 -17.65 7.63
CA CYS A 311 -8.65 -18.13 8.54
C CYS A 311 -9.08 -19.43 9.22
N VAL A 312 -8.10 -20.30 9.45
CA VAL A 312 -8.24 -21.44 10.35
C VAL A 312 -7.41 -21.23 11.60
N LEU A 313 -7.96 -21.64 12.74
CA LEU A 313 -7.28 -21.66 14.03
C LEU A 313 -7.12 -23.11 14.48
N SER A 314 -5.93 -23.43 14.99
CA SER A 314 -5.58 -24.76 15.45
C SER A 314 -4.63 -24.72 16.64
N HIS A 315 -4.70 -25.74 17.49
CA HIS A 315 -3.63 -26.05 18.44
C HIS A 315 -2.32 -26.51 17.78
N TRP A 316 -2.34 -26.80 16.48
CA TRP A 316 -1.25 -27.46 15.78
C TRP A 316 -0.71 -26.61 14.63
N PRO A 317 0.62 -26.50 14.45
CA PRO A 317 1.23 -25.63 13.45
C PRO A 317 1.28 -26.24 12.04
N PHE A 318 0.16 -26.76 11.51
CA PHE A 318 0.09 -27.35 10.16
C PHE A 318 -0.02 -26.29 9.05
N PHE A 319 0.83 -25.26 9.08
CA PHE A 319 0.69 -24.07 8.22
C PHE A 319 0.68 -24.38 6.73
N ASP A 320 1.51 -25.31 6.24
CA ASP A 320 1.52 -25.69 4.82
C ASP A 320 0.22 -26.36 4.37
N VAL A 321 -0.37 -27.17 5.25
CA VAL A 321 -1.63 -27.85 5.02
C VAL A 321 -2.76 -26.82 5.00
N PHE A 322 -2.78 -25.95 6.02
CA PHE A 322 -3.77 -24.87 6.13
C PHE A 322 -3.69 -23.91 4.95
N ARG A 323 -2.49 -23.56 4.48
CA ARG A 323 -2.29 -22.75 3.27
C ARG A 323 -2.97 -23.38 2.06
N LYS A 324 -2.69 -24.66 1.81
CA LYS A 324 -3.26 -25.38 0.67
C LYS A 324 -4.78 -25.53 0.78
N PHE A 325 -5.29 -25.84 1.98
CA PHE A 325 -6.72 -25.91 2.25
C PHE A 325 -7.43 -24.58 2.02
N LEU A 326 -6.94 -23.48 2.62
CA LEU A 326 -7.52 -22.16 2.44
C LEU A 326 -7.46 -21.68 0.98
N MET A 327 -6.35 -21.93 0.29
CA MET A 327 -6.23 -21.63 -1.15
C MET A 327 -7.21 -22.45 -1.99
N PHE A 328 -7.46 -23.71 -1.63
CA PHE A 328 -8.50 -24.52 -2.25
C PHE A 328 -9.89 -23.92 -2.02
N ILE A 329 -10.24 -23.57 -0.78
CA ILE A 329 -11.53 -22.93 -0.43
C ILE A 329 -11.73 -21.63 -1.22
N TYR A 330 -10.72 -20.77 -1.29
CA TYR A 330 -10.80 -19.53 -2.08
C TYR A 330 -10.94 -19.78 -3.58
N ARG A 331 -10.18 -20.72 -4.16
CA ARG A 331 -10.32 -21.06 -5.58
C ARG A 331 -11.72 -21.60 -5.86
N TYR A 332 -12.24 -22.46 -4.99
CA TYR A 332 -13.58 -23.01 -5.09
C TYR A 332 -14.66 -21.92 -4.94
N SER A 333 -14.47 -20.91 -4.09
CA SER A 333 -15.46 -19.84 -3.97
C SER A 333 -15.61 -18.96 -5.22
N ILE A 334 -14.59 -18.93 -6.09
CA ILE A 334 -14.56 -18.09 -7.30
C ILE A 334 -14.66 -18.86 -8.62
N SER A 335 -14.68 -20.20 -8.62
CA SER A 335 -14.61 -21.04 -9.86
C SER A 335 -15.88 -21.83 -10.16
N GLY A 336 -17.04 -21.38 -9.66
CA GLY A 336 -18.33 -22.04 -9.86
C GLY A 336 -18.80 -22.10 -11.33
N PRO A 337 -19.83 -22.93 -11.63
CA PRO A 337 -20.71 -23.60 -10.68
C PRO A 337 -20.11 -24.89 -10.09
N HIS A 338 -20.54 -25.22 -8.87
CA HIS A 338 -20.07 -26.39 -8.14
C HIS A 338 -21.24 -27.26 -7.64
N VAL A 339 -21.02 -28.57 -7.54
CA VAL A 339 -22.04 -29.54 -7.09
C VAL A 339 -22.19 -29.52 -5.57
N LEU A 340 -21.08 -29.38 -4.85
CA LEU A 340 -21.07 -29.34 -3.39
C LEU A 340 -20.89 -27.90 -2.90
N PRO A 341 -21.60 -27.50 -1.83
CA PRO A 341 -21.40 -26.20 -1.20
C PRO A 341 -20.05 -26.13 -0.48
N LEU A 342 -19.50 -24.92 -0.29
CA LEU A 342 -18.21 -24.69 0.36
C LEU A 342 -18.17 -25.26 1.78
N GLU A 343 -19.29 -25.17 2.47
CA GLU A 343 -19.54 -25.63 3.83
C GLU A 343 -19.30 -27.14 3.96
N THR A 344 -19.59 -27.94 2.92
CA THR A 344 -19.29 -29.38 2.93
C THR A 344 -17.78 -29.63 2.99
N HIS A 345 -16.98 -28.85 2.26
CA HIS A 345 -15.52 -28.98 2.29
C HIS A 345 -14.93 -28.51 3.62
N ILE A 346 -15.46 -27.42 4.19
CA ILE A 346 -15.05 -26.89 5.49
C ILE A 346 -15.37 -27.89 6.60
N SER A 347 -16.61 -28.38 6.65
CA SER A 347 -17.06 -29.35 7.64
C SER A 347 -16.29 -30.67 7.54
N HIS A 348 -16.08 -31.18 6.32
CA HIS A 348 -15.27 -32.38 6.10
C HIS A 348 -13.84 -32.22 6.62
N PHE A 349 -13.18 -31.10 6.29
CA PHE A 349 -11.81 -30.85 6.72
C PHE A 349 -11.68 -30.72 8.24
N MET A 350 -12.67 -30.12 8.89
CA MET A 350 -12.65 -29.92 10.33
C MET A 350 -13.00 -31.18 11.13
N HIS A 351 -13.97 -31.98 10.67
CA HIS A 351 -14.53 -33.06 11.48
C HIS A 351 -14.21 -34.47 10.99
N ASN A 352 -13.97 -34.65 9.69
CA ASN A 352 -13.84 -35.98 9.09
C ASN A 352 -12.40 -36.33 8.69
N VAL A 353 -11.52 -35.32 8.61
CA VAL A 353 -10.10 -35.54 8.35
C VAL A 353 -9.41 -36.05 9.61
N PRO A 354 -8.84 -37.26 9.60
CA PRO A 354 -8.23 -37.83 10.79
C PRO A 354 -6.90 -37.15 11.13
N PHE A 355 -6.63 -37.02 12.43
CA PHE A 355 -5.35 -36.53 12.92
C PHE A 355 -4.23 -37.57 12.70
N PRO A 356 -3.02 -37.15 12.27
CA PRO A 356 -1.89 -38.07 12.08
C PRO A 356 -1.41 -38.65 13.41
N SER A 357 -1.71 -39.93 13.64
CA SER A 357 -1.34 -40.65 14.86
C SER A 357 0.03 -41.33 14.74
N PRO A 358 0.64 -41.82 15.83
CA PRO A 358 1.83 -42.68 15.75
C PRO A 358 1.65 -43.91 14.85
N GLN A 359 0.45 -44.50 14.81
CA GLN A 359 0.14 -45.65 13.96
C GLN A 359 -0.10 -45.26 12.49
N ARG A 360 -0.61 -44.04 12.24
CA ARG A 360 -0.85 -43.49 10.90
C ARG A 360 -0.19 -42.10 10.77
N PRO A 361 1.16 -42.05 10.68
CA PRO A 361 1.91 -40.79 10.77
C PRO A 361 1.83 -39.94 9.50
N ARG A 362 1.34 -40.51 8.39
CA ARG A 362 1.14 -39.83 7.11
C ARG A 362 -0.25 -40.14 6.57
N ILE A 363 -1.02 -39.10 6.29
CA ILE A 363 -2.40 -39.21 5.79
C ILE A 363 -2.51 -38.35 4.54
N LEU A 364 -2.84 -38.99 3.41
CA LEU A 364 -3.20 -38.28 2.19
C LEU A 364 -4.71 -38.00 2.23
N VAL A 365 -5.07 -36.72 2.16
CA VAL A 365 -6.44 -36.22 2.16
C VAL A 365 -6.77 -35.70 0.78
N GLN A 366 -7.80 -36.22 0.14
CA GLN A 366 -8.28 -35.74 -1.15
C GLN A 366 -9.34 -34.66 -0.94
N MET A 367 -9.10 -33.44 -1.41
CA MET A 367 -10.06 -32.33 -1.29
C MET A 367 -10.96 -32.21 -2.53
N SER A 368 -10.37 -32.47 -3.70
CA SER A 368 -11.03 -32.46 -5.00
C SER A 368 -10.34 -33.51 -5.90
N PRO A 369 -10.86 -33.85 -7.10
CA PRO A 369 -10.14 -34.72 -8.03
C PRO A 369 -8.72 -34.25 -8.40
N TYR A 370 -8.43 -32.96 -8.25
CA TYR A 370 -7.16 -32.34 -8.64
C TYR A 370 -6.31 -31.88 -7.45
N ASP A 371 -6.89 -31.78 -6.26
CA ASP A 371 -6.23 -31.25 -5.07
C ASP A 371 -6.13 -32.29 -3.95
N SER A 372 -4.91 -32.51 -3.46
CA SER A 372 -4.61 -33.41 -2.34
C SER A 372 -3.69 -32.74 -1.32
N LEU A 373 -3.85 -33.13 -0.05
CA LEU A 373 -3.06 -32.66 1.08
C LEU A 373 -2.36 -33.84 1.74
N LEU A 374 -1.06 -33.70 2.01
CA LEU A 374 -0.33 -34.65 2.84
C LEU A 374 -0.22 -34.10 4.26
N LEU A 375 -0.92 -34.74 5.19
CA LEU A 375 -0.77 -34.52 6.62
C LEU A 375 0.34 -35.43 7.14
N CYS A 376 1.34 -34.84 7.77
CA CYS A 376 2.40 -35.56 8.46
C CYS A 376 2.29 -35.29 9.96
N ARG A 377 2.54 -36.29 10.80
CA ARG A 377 2.57 -36.11 12.25
C ARG A 377 3.53 -34.95 12.59
N PRO A 378 3.09 -33.95 13.38
CA PRO A 378 3.97 -32.85 13.75
C PRO A 378 5.13 -33.45 14.54
N VAL A 379 6.36 -33.10 14.16
CA VAL A 379 7.54 -33.45 14.93
C VAL A 379 7.41 -32.75 16.28
N SER A 380 7.38 -33.54 17.36
CA SER A 380 7.53 -33.01 18.71
C SER A 380 8.88 -32.29 18.73
N SER A 381 8.89 -30.97 18.62
CA SER A 381 10.12 -30.20 18.77
C SER A 381 10.52 -30.32 20.23
N PRO A 382 11.61 -31.03 20.58
CA PRO A 382 12.09 -31.05 21.94
C PRO A 382 12.94 -29.78 22.11
N LEU A 383 12.30 -28.64 22.39
CA LEU A 383 13.05 -27.52 22.94
C LEU A 383 13.15 -27.75 24.45
N PRO A 384 14.36 -27.88 25.01
CA PRO A 384 14.52 -28.04 26.45
C PRO A 384 14.04 -26.77 27.14
N LEU A 385 13.13 -26.93 28.09
CA LEU A 385 12.82 -25.89 29.08
C LEU A 385 14.13 -25.59 29.82
N ARG A 386 14.62 -24.36 29.68
CA ARG A 386 15.75 -23.84 30.47
C ARG A 386 15.25 -23.12 31.69
#